data_AF-A0A918HJQ1-F1
#
_entry.id   AF-A0A918HJQ1-F1
#
_cell.length_a   1.000
_cell.length_b   1.000
_cell.length_c   1.000
_cell.angle_alpha   90.00
_cell.angle_beta   90.00
_cell.angle_gamma   90.00
#
_symmetry.space_group_name_H-M   'P 1'
#
loop_
_entity.id
_entity.type
_entity.pdbx_description
1 polymer ?
#
loop_
_entity_poly.entity_id
_entity_poly.type
_entity_poly.pdbx_seq_one_letter_code
_entity_poly.pdbx_strand_id
1 'polypeptide(L)'
;MNPREDGAKRAVHATVVKVLTHRRDDRGMRLEEFTSRCVRAGEVHELVTTDQAGSPPGARVDRVGFLGFAEIQGAGVIDRGDEVWVDGRRAGTVLGFDSCHFPNHYNVLIAVDTLVTGPDLDLRPETPVSFRQITADVRADRPVGTRS
;
A
#
# COMPACT_ATOMS: atom_id res chain seq x y z
N MET A 1 6.08 3.07 -9.79
CA MET A 1 6.82 4.33 -9.73
C MET A 1 7.47 4.59 -11.08
N ASN A 2 6.97 5.58 -11.80
CA ASN A 2 7.67 6.14 -12.95
C ASN A 2 8.33 7.46 -12.48
N PRO A 3 9.62 7.44 -12.09
CA PRO A 3 10.27 8.61 -11.48
C PRO A 3 10.36 9.84 -12.39
N ARG A 4 9.99 9.73 -13.68
CA ARG A 4 9.93 10.86 -14.62
C ARG A 4 8.59 11.59 -14.60
N GLU A 5 7.53 10.96 -14.08
CA GLU A 5 6.17 11.50 -14.06
C GLU A 5 5.65 11.72 -12.63
N ASP A 6 6.17 10.96 -11.65
CA ASP A 6 5.74 11.03 -10.25
C ASP A 6 6.43 12.19 -9.52
N GLY A 7 5.68 13.25 -9.21
CA GLY A 7 6.10 14.35 -8.34
C GLY A 7 6.00 14.02 -6.85
N ALA A 8 6.33 14.99 -5.99
CA ALA A 8 6.15 14.84 -4.55
C ALA A 8 4.67 14.78 -4.18
N LYS A 9 4.32 13.90 -3.25
CA LYS A 9 2.97 13.85 -2.66
C LYS A 9 3.01 13.83 -1.13
N ARG A 10 1.89 14.21 -0.53
CA ARG A 10 1.67 14.02 0.92
C ARG A 10 1.55 12.52 1.25
N ALA A 11 1.95 12.15 2.46
CA ALA A 11 1.55 10.87 3.01
C ALA A 11 0.02 10.80 3.16
N VAL A 12 -0.54 9.62 2.91
CA VAL A 12 -1.94 9.31 3.20
C VAL A 12 -1.98 8.63 4.57
N HIS A 13 -2.73 9.19 5.49
CA HIS A 13 -2.91 8.63 6.84
C HIS A 13 -4.25 7.93 6.94
N ALA A 14 -4.27 6.82 7.66
CA ALA A 14 -5.43 6.00 7.88
C ALA A 14 -5.44 5.42 9.30
N THR A 15 -6.58 4.90 9.74
CA THR A 15 -6.74 4.29 11.06
C THR A 15 -7.47 2.97 10.92
N VAL A 16 -6.94 1.90 11.53
CA VAL A 16 -7.59 0.59 11.49
C VAL A 16 -8.95 0.67 12.17
N VAL A 17 -10.01 0.28 11.45
CA VAL A 17 -11.39 0.22 11.98
C VAL A 17 -11.86 -1.20 12.23
N LYS A 18 -11.20 -2.20 11.63
CA LYS A 18 -11.48 -3.62 11.84
C LYS A 18 -10.23 -4.44 11.58
N VAL A 19 -9.94 -5.38 12.46
CA VAL A 19 -8.81 -6.32 12.31
C VAL A 19 -9.30 -7.61 11.68
N LEU A 20 -8.52 -8.17 10.76
CA LEU A 20 -8.76 -9.47 10.15
C LEU A 20 -7.63 -10.44 10.51
N THR A 21 -7.97 -11.72 10.65
CA THR A 21 -7.09 -12.72 11.28
C THR A 21 -6.80 -13.93 10.39
N HIS A 22 -7.21 -13.90 9.13
CA HIS A 22 -7.19 -15.08 8.26
C HIS A 22 -6.28 -14.90 7.04
N ARG A 23 -5.93 -16.03 6.43
CA ARG A 23 -5.16 -16.14 5.19
C ARG A 23 -5.96 -16.94 4.17
N ARG A 24 -5.64 -16.76 2.89
CA ARG A 24 -6.17 -17.56 1.77
C ARG A 24 -5.05 -17.84 0.78
N ASP A 25 -5.16 -18.95 0.08
CA ASP A 25 -4.26 -19.40 -0.99
C ASP A 25 -4.97 -19.52 -2.35
N ASP A 26 -6.26 -19.20 -2.40
CA ASP A 26 -7.16 -19.31 -3.55
C ASP A 26 -8.00 -18.05 -3.77
N ARG A 27 -7.57 -16.89 -3.23
CA ARG A 27 -8.41 -15.69 -3.12
C ARG A 27 -8.88 -15.11 -4.46
N GLY A 28 -8.10 -15.29 -5.53
CA GLY A 28 -8.47 -14.88 -6.89
C GLY A 28 -8.65 -13.39 -7.11
N MET A 29 -7.96 -12.53 -6.35
CA MET A 29 -7.91 -11.08 -6.62
C MET A 29 -7.22 -10.82 -7.96
N ARG A 30 -7.50 -9.66 -8.58
CA ARG A 30 -6.87 -9.24 -9.83
C ARG A 30 -6.28 -7.84 -9.67
N LEU A 31 -4.97 -7.75 -9.91
CA LEU A 31 -4.28 -6.47 -9.84
C LEU A 31 -4.78 -5.55 -10.97
N GLU A 32 -5.27 -4.37 -10.62
CA GLU A 32 -5.72 -3.39 -11.61
C GLU A 32 -4.56 -2.87 -12.48
N GLU A 33 -4.92 -2.36 -13.67
CA GLU A 33 -3.95 -1.74 -14.61
C GLU A 33 -3.40 -0.42 -14.10
N PHE A 34 -4.24 0.34 -13.40
CA PHE A 34 -3.90 1.66 -12.90
C PHE A 34 -2.99 1.58 -11.67
N THR A 35 -1.93 2.38 -11.67
CA THR A 35 -0.88 2.34 -10.63
C THR A 35 -1.19 3.19 -9.41
N SER A 36 -2.31 3.92 -9.38
CA SER A 36 -2.65 4.83 -8.29
C SER A 36 -4.15 4.91 -8.04
N ARG A 37 -4.53 5.32 -6.83
CA ARG A 37 -5.91 5.63 -6.45
C ARG A 37 -5.97 6.92 -5.66
N CYS A 38 -6.79 7.86 -6.13
CA CYS A 38 -7.23 8.97 -5.30
C CYS A 38 -8.16 8.43 -4.21
N VAL A 39 -7.93 8.85 -2.97
CA VAL A 39 -8.76 8.51 -1.82
C VAL A 39 -9.27 9.77 -1.15
N ARG A 40 -10.41 9.66 -0.48
CA ARG A 40 -11.05 10.76 0.27
C ARG A 40 -11.07 10.48 1.76
N ALA A 41 -11.17 11.53 2.57
CA ALA A 41 -11.42 11.38 3.99
C ALA A 41 -12.73 10.61 4.22
N GLY A 42 -12.72 9.67 5.17
CA GLY A 42 -13.85 8.81 5.51
C GLY A 42 -14.04 7.58 4.61
N GLU A 43 -13.29 7.45 3.51
CA GLU A 43 -13.28 6.20 2.74
C GLU A 43 -12.63 5.08 3.56
N VAL A 44 -13.19 3.88 3.51
CA VAL A 44 -12.65 2.70 4.21
C VAL A 44 -12.17 1.69 3.19
N HIS A 45 -10.93 1.20 3.35
CA HIS A 45 -10.32 0.24 2.42
C HIS A 45 -9.75 -0.98 3.13
N GLU A 46 -9.80 -2.14 2.46
CA GLU A 46 -9.26 -3.40 2.98
C GLU A 46 -7.77 -3.47 2.69
N LEU A 47 -6.96 -3.73 3.71
CA LEU A 47 -5.51 -3.88 3.62
C LEU A 47 -5.16 -5.37 3.60
N VAL A 48 -4.47 -5.79 2.55
CA VAL A 48 -4.22 -7.20 2.26
C VAL A 48 -2.77 -7.39 1.89
N THR A 49 -2.06 -8.28 2.59
CA THR A 49 -0.69 -8.64 2.25
C THR A 49 -0.64 -9.76 1.23
N THR A 50 0.40 -9.78 0.40
CA THR A 50 0.72 -10.88 -0.50
C THR A 50 2.23 -11.02 -0.66
N ASP A 51 2.70 -12.25 -0.81
CA ASP A 51 4.09 -12.58 -1.14
C ASP A 51 4.29 -12.77 -2.65
N GLN A 52 3.26 -12.50 -3.46
CA GLN A 52 3.32 -12.52 -4.92
C GLN A 52 3.79 -11.15 -5.48
N ALA A 53 4.91 -10.63 -4.95
CA ALA A 53 5.38 -9.26 -5.21
C ALA A 53 5.76 -8.95 -6.67
N GLY A 54 6.09 -9.98 -7.46
CA GLY A 54 6.44 -9.86 -8.89
C GLY A 54 5.26 -9.73 -9.85
N SER A 55 4.03 -9.71 -9.34
CA SER A 55 2.81 -9.71 -10.16
C SER A 55 2.69 -8.44 -11.02
N PRO A 56 2.59 -8.58 -12.37
CA PRO A 56 2.33 -7.46 -13.26
C PRO A 56 0.86 -7.01 -13.16
N PRO A 57 0.52 -5.82 -13.69
CA PRO A 57 -0.88 -5.43 -13.84
C PRO A 57 -1.71 -6.50 -14.58
N GLY A 58 -2.96 -6.70 -14.15
CA GLY A 58 -3.86 -7.75 -14.64
C GLY A 58 -3.63 -9.15 -14.04
N ALA A 59 -2.52 -9.37 -13.33
CA ALA A 59 -2.20 -10.66 -12.73
C ALA A 59 -3.20 -11.08 -11.65
N ARG A 60 -3.40 -12.40 -11.54
CA ARG A 60 -4.17 -13.02 -10.46
C ARG A 60 -3.32 -13.05 -9.19
N VAL A 61 -3.91 -12.69 -8.06
CA VAL A 61 -3.33 -12.74 -6.73
C VAL A 61 -4.17 -13.66 -5.85
N ASP A 62 -3.55 -14.74 -5.36
CA ASP A 62 -4.25 -15.81 -4.64
C ASP A 62 -3.83 -15.94 -3.19
N ARG A 63 -2.51 -15.86 -2.96
CA ARG A 63 -1.89 -16.05 -1.66
C ARG A 63 -1.88 -14.72 -0.92
N VAL A 64 -2.74 -14.63 0.09
CA VAL A 64 -3.00 -13.38 0.81
C VAL A 64 -3.11 -13.57 2.32
N GLY A 65 -2.67 -12.56 3.06
CA GLY A 65 -2.95 -12.38 4.48
C GLY A 65 -3.78 -11.11 4.69
N PHE A 66 -4.88 -11.19 5.43
CA PHE A 66 -5.76 -10.04 5.64
C PHE A 66 -5.33 -9.28 6.89
N LEU A 67 -5.01 -8.00 6.75
CA LEU A 67 -4.66 -7.14 7.89
C LEU A 67 -5.93 -6.62 8.56
N GLY A 68 -6.82 -6.02 7.78
CA GLY A 68 -7.95 -5.28 8.32
C GLY A 68 -8.53 -4.28 7.34
N PHE A 69 -9.48 -3.49 7.84
CA PHE A 69 -9.98 -2.32 7.15
C PHE A 69 -9.42 -1.07 7.82
N ALA A 70 -9.08 -0.06 7.03
CA ALA A 70 -8.60 1.22 7.53
C ALA A 70 -9.39 2.38 6.92
N GLU A 71 -9.81 3.32 7.77
CA GLU A 71 -10.45 4.58 7.36
C GLU A 71 -9.38 5.59 7.00
N ILE A 72 -9.50 6.19 5.81
CA ILE A 72 -8.65 7.26 5.33
C ILE A 72 -8.99 8.56 6.07
N GLN A 73 -8.00 9.18 6.72
CA GLN A 73 -8.21 10.38 7.53
C GLN A 73 -8.21 11.68 6.71
N GLY A 74 -7.64 11.66 5.50
CA GLY A 74 -7.52 12.84 4.66
C GLY A 74 -7.32 12.47 3.20
N ALA A 75 -7.86 13.31 2.31
CA ALA A 75 -7.76 13.07 0.87
C ALA A 75 -6.30 13.06 0.39
N GLY A 76 -6.01 12.21 -0.60
CA GLY A 76 -4.68 12.06 -1.17
C GLY A 76 -4.63 11.01 -2.27
N VAL A 77 -3.42 10.58 -2.62
CA VAL A 77 -3.19 9.57 -3.64
C VAL A 77 -2.35 8.46 -3.03
N ILE A 78 -2.79 7.21 -3.15
CA ILE A 78 -2.00 6.02 -2.83
C ILE A 78 -1.43 5.50 -4.15
N ASP A 79 -0.12 5.28 -4.19
CA ASP A 79 0.59 4.82 -5.38
C ASP A 79 1.17 3.43 -5.18
N ARG A 80 1.22 2.65 -6.25
CA ARG A 80 2.07 1.46 -6.33
C ARG A 80 3.52 1.87 -6.07
N GLY A 81 4.10 1.27 -5.05
CA GLY A 81 5.45 1.58 -4.55
C GLY A 81 5.47 2.38 -3.26
N ASP A 82 4.33 2.90 -2.78
CA ASP A 82 4.29 3.51 -1.45
C ASP A 82 4.69 2.49 -0.38
N GLU A 83 5.48 2.93 0.60
CA GLU A 83 5.67 2.16 1.81
C GLU A 83 4.43 2.24 2.68
N VAL A 84 4.03 1.09 3.20
CA VAL A 84 2.97 0.99 4.20
C VAL A 84 3.60 0.88 5.57
N TRP A 85 3.25 1.81 6.45
CA TRP A 85 3.74 1.88 7.82
C TRP A 85 2.56 1.67 8.78
N VAL A 86 2.75 0.80 9.76
CA VAL A 86 1.80 0.46 10.82
C VAL A 86 2.46 0.77 12.14
N ASP A 87 1.87 1.67 12.94
CA ASP A 87 2.42 2.09 14.25
C ASP A 87 3.93 2.43 14.21
N GLY A 88 4.33 3.18 13.17
CA GLY A 88 5.73 3.58 12.99
C GLY A 88 6.68 2.48 12.50
N ARG A 89 6.20 1.27 12.20
CA ARG A 89 6.98 0.16 11.64
C ARG A 89 6.59 -0.10 10.18
N ARG A 90 7.57 -0.30 9.30
CA ARG A 90 7.31 -0.66 7.90
C ARG A 90 6.70 -2.06 7.83
N ALA A 91 5.50 -2.15 7.26
CA ALA A 91 4.74 -3.39 7.09
C ALA A 91 4.91 -3.99 5.68
N GLY A 92 5.22 -3.17 4.67
CA GLY A 92 5.41 -3.62 3.29
C GLY A 92 5.36 -2.47 2.29
N THR A 93 5.07 -2.79 1.04
CA THR A 93 4.95 -1.80 -0.05
C THR A 93 3.68 -2.05 -0.86
N VAL A 94 2.96 -0.99 -1.25
CA VAL A 94 1.76 -1.11 -2.08
C VAL A 94 2.13 -1.75 -3.42
N LEU A 95 1.59 -2.94 -3.69
CA LEU A 95 1.70 -3.65 -4.95
C LEU A 95 0.70 -3.10 -5.99
N GLY A 96 -0.47 -2.67 -5.52
CA GLY A 96 -1.53 -2.06 -6.30
C GLY A 96 -2.89 -2.36 -5.67
N PHE A 97 -3.93 -2.43 -6.51
CA PHE A 97 -5.32 -2.46 -6.07
C PHE A 97 -6.10 -3.58 -6.75
N ASP A 98 -7.14 -4.06 -6.10
CA ASP A 98 -8.20 -4.86 -6.68
C ASP A 98 -9.56 -4.21 -6.35
N SER A 99 -10.46 -4.15 -7.33
CA SER A 99 -11.75 -3.45 -7.24
C SER A 99 -12.96 -4.37 -7.22
N CYS A 100 -12.79 -5.65 -6.87
CA CYS A 100 -13.91 -6.61 -6.90
C CYS A 100 -15.09 -6.21 -5.97
N HIS A 101 -14.84 -5.38 -4.95
CA HIS A 101 -15.86 -4.84 -4.05
C HIS A 101 -16.17 -3.36 -4.28
N PHE A 102 -15.60 -2.71 -5.30
CA PHE A 102 -15.92 -1.32 -5.60
C PHE A 102 -17.41 -1.17 -5.97
N PRO A 103 -18.14 -0.12 -5.52
CA PRO A 103 -17.66 1.10 -4.83
C PRO A 103 -17.60 1.01 -3.30
N ASN A 104 -17.79 -0.16 -2.69
CA ASN A 104 -17.74 -0.29 -1.23
C ASN A 104 -16.33 -0.01 -0.71
N HIS A 105 -15.33 -0.73 -1.23
CA HIS A 105 -13.92 -0.51 -0.92
C HIS A 105 -13.03 -1.09 -2.01
N TYR A 106 -11.77 -0.62 -2.05
CA TYR A 106 -10.69 -1.32 -2.71
C TYR A 106 -10.04 -2.34 -1.77
N ASN A 107 -9.52 -3.42 -2.34
CA ASN A 107 -8.44 -4.19 -1.73
C ASN A 107 -7.12 -3.50 -2.06
N VAL A 108 -6.45 -2.93 -1.06
CA VAL A 108 -5.09 -2.40 -1.22
C VAL A 108 -4.11 -3.54 -0.97
N LEU A 109 -3.47 -4.00 -2.04
CA LEU A 109 -2.54 -5.13 -2.00
C LEU A 109 -1.15 -4.64 -1.59
N ILE A 110 -0.55 -5.29 -0.60
CA ILE A 110 0.71 -4.92 0.03
C ILE A 110 1.69 -6.07 -0.16
N ALA A 111 2.75 -5.84 -0.94
CA ALA A 111 3.84 -6.78 -1.10
C ALA A 111 4.64 -6.92 0.19
N VAL A 112 4.87 -8.17 0.60
CA VAL A 112 5.67 -8.59 1.76
C VAL A 112 6.48 -9.84 1.42
N ASP A 113 7.56 -10.12 2.15
CA ASP A 113 8.32 -11.36 1.94
C ASP A 113 7.62 -12.59 2.54
N THR A 114 6.78 -12.38 3.56
CA THR A 114 6.03 -13.44 4.24
C THR A 114 4.64 -12.93 4.60
N LEU A 115 3.61 -13.74 4.30
CA LEU A 115 2.22 -13.39 4.56
C LEU A 115 1.96 -13.14 6.04
N VAL A 116 1.46 -11.95 6.35
CA VAL A 116 1.07 -11.52 7.69
C VAL A 116 -0.39 -11.08 7.70
N THR A 117 -1.03 -11.29 8.84
CA THR A 117 -2.41 -10.88 9.15
C THR A 117 -2.39 -9.81 10.24
N GLY A 118 -3.56 -9.30 10.61
CA GLY A 118 -3.66 -8.29 11.65
C GLY A 118 -2.98 -8.69 12.97
N PRO A 119 -3.26 -9.89 13.53
CA PRO A 119 -2.59 -10.37 14.74
C PRO A 119 -1.07 -10.49 14.63
N ASP A 120 -0.52 -10.85 13.48
CA ASP A 120 0.93 -10.97 13.30
C ASP A 120 1.65 -9.60 13.38
N LEU A 121 0.90 -8.52 13.17
CA LEU A 121 1.37 -7.13 13.30
C LEU A 121 0.81 -6.44 14.56
N ASP A 122 0.24 -7.20 15.50
CA ASP A 122 -0.40 -6.69 16.72
C ASP A 122 -1.48 -5.61 16.46
N LEU A 123 -2.15 -5.67 15.30
CA LEU A 123 -3.16 -4.67 14.94
C LEU A 123 -4.34 -4.69 15.91
N ARG A 124 -4.83 -3.48 16.20
CA ARG A 124 -6.05 -3.21 16.95
C ARG A 124 -6.86 -2.15 16.19
N PRO A 125 -8.17 -2.04 16.45
CA PRO A 125 -8.86 -0.79 16.13
C PRO A 125 -8.07 0.40 16.69
N GLU A 126 -8.09 1.51 15.95
CA GLU A 126 -7.33 2.72 16.22
C GLU A 126 -5.81 2.63 15.95
N THR A 127 -5.28 1.48 15.52
CA THR A 127 -3.86 1.41 15.10
C THR A 127 -3.62 2.34 13.90
N PRO A 128 -2.64 3.26 13.97
CA PRO A 128 -2.36 4.19 12.89
C PRO A 128 -1.66 3.50 11.72
N VAL A 129 -2.08 3.86 10.51
CA VAL A 129 -1.50 3.42 9.23
C VAL A 129 -1.10 4.63 8.40
N SER A 130 0.00 4.54 7.66
CA SER A 130 0.34 5.57 6.67
C SER A 130 0.97 4.99 5.41
N PHE A 131 0.60 5.56 4.27
CA PHE A 131 1.17 5.29 2.95
C PHE A 131 2.11 6.43 2.60
N ARG A 132 3.38 6.11 2.35
CA ARG A 132 4.45 7.09 2.16
C ARG A 132 5.16 6.84 0.84
N GLN A 133 5.30 7.89 0.05
CA GLN A 133 6.17 7.83 -1.12
C GLN A 133 7.59 7.50 -0.65
N ILE A 134 8.24 6.52 -1.28
CA ILE A 134 9.67 6.30 -1.06
C ILE A 134 10.37 7.58 -1.51
N THR A 135 10.95 8.29 -0.56
CA THR A 135 11.88 9.37 -0.92
C THR A 135 13.11 8.69 -1.48
N ALA A 136 13.37 8.90 -2.77
CA ALA A 136 14.73 8.68 -3.25
C ALA A 136 15.60 9.60 -2.42
N ASP A 137 16.53 9.03 -1.65
CA ASP A 137 17.56 9.82 -1.00
C ASP A 137 18.08 10.83 -2.03
N VAL A 138 18.09 12.10 -1.66
CA VAL A 138 18.79 13.15 -2.39
C VAL A 138 20.29 12.87 -2.24
N ARG A 139 20.79 11.81 -2.89
CA ARG A 139 22.15 11.80 -3.40
C ARG A 139 22.11 12.59 -4.69
N ALA A 140 21.91 13.90 -4.52
CA ALA A 140 22.20 14.85 -5.56
C ALA A 140 23.65 14.60 -5.99
N ASP A 141 23.81 14.23 -7.25
CA ASP A 141 25.03 14.42 -8.00
C ASP A 141 25.57 15.80 -7.64
N ARG A 142 26.66 15.81 -6.87
CA ARG A 142 27.45 17.00 -6.65
C ARG A 142 27.98 17.40 -8.03
N PRO A 143 27.74 18.62 -8.53
CA PRO A 143 28.24 19.00 -9.84
C PRO A 143 29.76 18.85 -9.82
N VAL A 144 30.30 18.07 -10.74
CA VAL A 144 31.73 18.05 -11.05
C VAL A 144 32.12 19.49 -11.33
N GLY A 145 32.94 20.03 -10.43
CA GLY A 145 33.46 21.38 -10.54
C GLY A 145 34.16 21.56 -11.87
N THR A 146 33.85 22.69 -12.50
CA THR A 146 34.66 23.30 -13.55
C THR A 146 36.13 23.29 -13.15
N ARG A 147 37.00 22.81 -14.04
CA ARG A 147 38.41 23.15 -14.03
C ARG A 147 38.73 23.98 -15.27
N SER A 148 39.42 25.07 -14.99
CA SER A 148 40.01 26.07 -15.88
C SER A 148 40.90 25.48 -16.95
#